data_AF-A0A9Q3HLC0-F1
#
_entry.id   AF-A0A9Q3HLC0-F1
#
_cell.length_a   1.000
_cell.length_b   1.000
_cell.length_c   1.000
_cell.angle_alpha   90.00
_cell.angle_beta   90.00
_cell.angle_gamma   90.00
#
_symmetry.space_group_name_H-M   'P 1'
#
loop_
_entity.id
_entity.type
_entity.pdbx_description
1 polymer ?
#
loop_
_entity_poly.entity_id
_entity_poly.type
_entity_poly.pdbx_seq_one_letter_code
_entity_poly.pdbx_strand_id
1 'polypeptide(L)'
;MKKTDIGFLVNNLELQKFDCEEIVKQQDKIANAIGNSNNMQLTPKTYKQAIACANRYKWLKAIDNKLSNMHRHKIFDILPLAQNIKPIVGGWVFALKPATDDKPACFKA
;
A
#
# COMPACT_ATOMS: atom_id res chain seq x y z
N MET A 1 -37.36 -20.80 -20.24
CA MET A 1 -36.93 -19.66 -19.38
C MET A 1 -36.90 -18.40 -20.22
N LYS A 2 -37.49 -17.29 -19.74
CA LYS A 2 -37.57 -16.03 -20.50
C LYS A 2 -36.27 -15.25 -20.31
N LYS A 3 -35.75 -14.61 -21.37
CA LYS A 3 -34.50 -13.82 -21.35
C LYS A 3 -34.54 -12.58 -20.44
N THR A 4 -35.72 -12.24 -19.93
CA THR A 4 -35.98 -11.14 -18.99
C THR A 4 -35.91 -11.57 -17.52
N ASP A 5 -35.66 -12.86 -17.27
CA ASP A 5 -35.60 -13.40 -15.91
C ASP A 5 -34.28 -12.97 -15.24
N ILE A 6 -34.37 -12.40 -14.03
CA ILE A 6 -33.22 -11.82 -13.33
C ILE A 6 -32.15 -12.89 -13.10
N GLY A 7 -32.54 -14.14 -12.83
CA GLY A 7 -31.62 -15.26 -12.68
C GLY A 7 -30.79 -15.53 -13.94
N PHE A 8 -31.35 -15.30 -15.14
CA PHE A 8 -30.63 -15.45 -16.41
C PHE A 8 -29.64 -14.30 -16.67
N LEU A 9 -29.98 -13.08 -16.24
CA LEU A 9 -29.11 -11.91 -16.36
C LEU A 9 -27.93 -11.98 -15.38
N VAL A 10 -28.17 -12.38 -14.12
CA VAL A 10 -27.12 -12.50 -13.10
C VAL A 10 -26.12 -13.61 -13.46
N ASN A 11 -26.58 -14.70 -14.07
CA ASN A 11 -25.70 -15.81 -14.47
C ASN A 11 -24.86 -15.54 -15.74
N ASN A 12 -25.22 -14.52 -16.54
CA ASN A 12 -24.51 -14.15 -17.79
C ASN A 12 -23.76 -12.82 -17.68
N LEU A 13 -23.81 -12.14 -16.55
CA LEU A 13 -22.94 -11.00 -16.27
C LEU A 13 -21.57 -11.53 -15.84
N GLU A 14 -20.73 -11.86 -16.82
CA GLU A 14 -19.31 -12.04 -16.57
C GLU A 14 -18.75 -10.66 -16.18
N LEU A 15 -18.61 -10.42 -14.87
CA LEU A 15 -17.88 -9.27 -14.36
C LEU A 15 -16.47 -9.37 -14.96
N GLN A 16 -16.17 -8.45 -15.88
CA GLN A 16 -14.87 -8.35 -16.53
C GLN A 16 -13.81 -8.47 -15.45
N LYS A 17 -12.89 -9.43 -15.60
CA LYS A 17 -11.80 -9.60 -14.62
C LYS A 17 -11.03 -8.30 -14.57
N PHE A 18 -11.21 -7.57 -13.50
CA PHE A 18 -10.44 -6.37 -13.22
C PHE A 18 -9.03 -6.84 -12.87
N ASP A 19 -8.18 -7.02 -13.87
CA ASP A 19 -6.74 -7.29 -13.70
C ASP A 19 -6.02 -6.01 -13.23
N CYS A 20 -6.63 -5.30 -12.28
CA CYS A 20 -6.11 -4.09 -11.63
C CYS A 20 -4.71 -4.35 -11.08
N GLU A 21 -4.40 -5.57 -10.66
CA GLU A 21 -3.07 -5.93 -10.19
C GLU A 21 -1.99 -5.73 -11.26
N GLU A 22 -2.23 -6.05 -12.52
CA GLU A 22 -1.23 -5.96 -13.58
C GLU A 22 -0.97 -4.50 -13.97
N ILE A 23 -2.06 -3.73 -14.10
CA ILE A 23 -2.01 -2.30 -14.41
C ILE A 23 -1.31 -1.53 -13.26
N VAL A 24 -1.63 -1.86 -12.00
CA VAL A 24 -0.99 -1.26 -10.83
C VAL A 24 0.51 -1.62 -10.77
N LYS A 25 0.88 -2.88 -11.04
CA LYS A 25 2.30 -3.31 -11.12
C LYS A 25 3.07 -2.53 -12.20
N GLN A 26 2.45 -2.28 -13.35
CA GLN A 26 3.07 -1.51 -14.43
C GLN A 26 3.24 -0.03 -14.07
N GLN A 27 2.22 0.60 -13.49
CA GLN A 27 2.32 1.99 -13.02
C GLN A 27 3.41 2.15 -11.93
N ASP A 28 3.56 1.17 -11.04
CA ASP A 28 4.62 1.18 -10.03
C ASP A 28 6.02 1.07 -10.65
N LYS A 29 6.20 0.22 -11.67
CA LYS A 29 7.48 0.13 -12.40
C LYS A 29 7.87 1.47 -13.04
N ILE A 30 6.92 2.13 -13.68
CA ILE A 30 7.13 3.43 -14.34
C ILE A 30 7.45 4.52 -13.32
N ALA A 31 6.69 4.61 -12.23
CA ALA A 31 6.93 5.59 -11.18
C ALA A 31 8.31 5.42 -10.52
N ASN A 32 8.74 4.17 -10.28
CA ASN A 32 10.07 3.88 -9.74
C ASN A 32 11.20 4.30 -10.70
N ALA A 33 11.03 4.05 -12.00
CA ALA A 33 12.00 4.46 -13.02
C ALA A 33 12.14 5.99 -13.12
N ILE A 34 11.02 6.73 -13.03
CA ILE A 34 11.00 8.20 -13.09
C ILE A 34 11.62 8.83 -11.83
N GLY A 35 11.35 8.26 -10.65
CA GLY A 35 11.89 8.76 -9.38
C GLY A 35 13.41 8.73 -9.29
N ASN A 36 14.02 7.67 -9.85
CA ASN A 36 15.47 7.51 -9.84
C ASN A 36 16.19 8.57 -10.68
N SER A 37 15.57 9.11 -11.74
CA SER A 37 16.20 10.12 -12.61
C SER A 37 16.15 11.55 -12.06
N ASN A 38 15.24 11.87 -11.13
CA ASN A 38 14.94 13.27 -10.79
C ASN A 38 15.31 13.70 -9.36
N ASN A 39 15.98 12.87 -8.54
CA ASN A 39 16.21 13.16 -7.10
C ASN A 39 14.93 13.57 -6.34
N MET A 40 13.75 13.31 -6.92
CA MET A 40 12.47 13.63 -6.33
C MET A 40 12.27 12.57 -5.26
N GLN A 41 12.25 13.01 -4.00
CA GLN A 41 12.14 12.14 -2.84
C GLN A 41 10.76 11.45 -2.85
N LEU A 42 10.65 10.37 -3.62
CA LEU A 42 9.41 9.61 -3.74
C LEU A 42 9.11 8.97 -2.40
N THR A 43 7.95 9.31 -1.86
CA THR A 43 7.37 8.58 -0.73
C THR A 43 7.27 7.11 -1.13
N PRO A 44 7.86 6.17 -0.35
CA PRO A 44 7.87 4.76 -0.69
C PRO A 44 6.43 4.24 -0.70
N LYS A 45 6.09 3.35 -1.63
CA LYS A 45 4.77 2.68 -1.62
C LYS A 45 4.82 1.35 -0.88
N THR A 46 6.01 0.79 -0.69
CA THR A 46 6.20 -0.51 -0.06
C THR A 46 7.30 -0.45 1.00
N TYR A 47 7.24 -1.36 1.98
CA TYR A 47 8.29 -1.51 2.99
C TYR A 47 9.68 -1.70 2.36
N LYS A 48 9.77 -2.51 1.28
CA LYS A 48 11.02 -2.75 0.55
C LYS A 48 11.62 -1.47 -0.02
N GLN A 49 10.79 -0.57 -0.57
CA GLN A 49 11.24 0.73 -1.04
C GLN A 49 11.66 1.64 0.12
N ALA A 50 10.92 1.60 1.24
CA ALA A 50 11.22 2.42 2.41
C ALA A 50 12.60 2.09 3.01
N ILE A 51 12.98 0.81 3.06
CA ILE A 51 14.30 0.39 3.57
C ILE A 51 15.44 0.58 2.56
N ALA A 52 15.13 0.61 1.26
CA ALA A 52 16.11 0.81 0.20
C ALA A 52 16.47 2.29 -0.04
N CYS A 53 15.65 3.23 0.45
CA CYS A 53 15.89 4.66 0.24
C CYS A 53 16.92 5.25 1.22
N ALA A 54 17.46 6.42 0.88
CA ALA A 54 18.40 7.16 1.73
C ALA A 54 17.83 7.51 3.12
N ASN A 55 16.50 7.70 3.22
CA ASN A 55 15.81 8.04 4.48
C ASN A 55 15.34 6.81 5.26
N ARG A 56 15.88 5.61 4.99
CA ARG A 56 15.47 4.34 5.61
C ARG A 56 15.30 4.41 7.12
N TYR A 57 16.21 5.07 7.84
CA TYR A 57 16.15 5.17 9.30
C TYR A 57 14.92 5.94 9.78
N LYS A 58 14.51 6.98 9.06
CA LYS A 58 13.31 7.77 9.38
C LYS A 58 12.04 6.97 9.12
N TRP A 59 12.00 6.21 8.04
CA TRP A 59 10.88 5.31 7.74
C TRP A 59 10.77 4.17 8.74
N LEU A 60 11.88 3.50 9.07
CA LEU A 60 11.90 2.43 10.08
C LEU A 60 11.39 2.94 11.43
N LYS A 61 11.84 4.13 11.86
CA LYS A 61 11.35 4.76 13.09
C LYS A 61 9.84 5.06 13.04
N ALA A 62 9.33 5.52 11.90
CA ALA A 62 7.90 5.77 11.73
C ALA A 62 7.08 4.46 11.79
N ILE A 63 7.57 3.41 11.14
CA ILE A 63 6.95 2.08 11.15
C ILE A 63 6.91 1.53 12.58
N ASP A 64 8.04 1.55 13.27
CA ASP A 64 8.16 1.03 14.63
C ASP A 64 7.22 1.75 15.60
N ASN A 65 7.15 3.09 15.50
CA ASN A 65 6.23 3.88 16.32
C ASN A 65 4.77 3.52 16.04
N LYS A 66 4.39 3.32 14.77
CA LYS A 66 3.04 2.93 14.39
C LYS A 66 2.69 1.53 14.90
N LEU A 67 3.57 0.55 14.70
CA LEU A 67 3.40 -0.82 15.18
C LEU A 67 3.29 -0.85 16.70
N SER A 68 4.19 -0.17 17.40
CA SER A 68 4.17 -0.04 18.86
C SER A 68 2.87 0.59 19.36
N ASN A 69 2.38 1.62 18.69
CA ASN A 69 1.11 2.26 19.03
C ASN A 69 -0.08 1.30 18.81
N MET A 70 -0.12 0.60 17.68
CA MET A 70 -1.19 -0.38 17.40
C MET A 70 -1.21 -1.52 18.41
N HIS A 71 -0.02 -2.01 18.80
CA HIS A 71 0.13 -3.02 19.83
C HIS A 71 -0.33 -2.50 21.21
N ARG A 72 0.11 -1.29 21.61
CA ARG A 72 -0.31 -0.65 22.86
C ARG A 72 -1.82 -0.49 22.96
N HIS A 73 -2.47 -0.13 21.87
CA HIS A 73 -3.92 0.05 21.81
C HIS A 73 -4.69 -1.25 21.51
N LYS A 74 -4.00 -2.40 21.38
CA LYS A 74 -4.58 -3.73 21.10
C LYS A 74 -5.50 -3.73 19.87
N ILE A 75 -5.12 -2.95 18.85
CA ILE A 75 -5.92 -2.82 17.61
C ILE A 75 -5.59 -3.96 16.65
N PHE A 76 -4.30 -4.30 16.52
CA PHE A 76 -3.80 -5.34 15.63
C PHE A 76 -2.66 -6.12 16.28
N ASP A 77 -2.66 -7.43 16.05
CA ASP A 77 -1.53 -8.32 16.37
C ASP A 77 -0.75 -8.68 15.11
N ILE A 78 0.57 -8.73 15.23
CA ILE A 78 1.45 -9.13 14.12
C ILE A 78 1.55 -10.65 14.14
N LEU A 79 0.89 -11.30 13.19
CA LEU A 79 0.90 -12.76 13.05
C LEU A 79 1.67 -13.16 11.79
N PRO A 80 2.42 -14.27 11.82
CA PRO A 80 2.98 -14.86 10.61
C PRO A 80 1.84 -15.28 9.68
N LEU A 81 2.06 -15.14 8.37
CA LEU A 81 1.07 -15.53 7.38
C LEU A 81 0.88 -17.06 7.43
N ALA A 82 -0.35 -17.50 7.73
CA ALA A 82 -0.68 -18.91 7.74
C ALA A 82 -0.64 -19.51 6.33
N GLN A 83 -0.24 -20.78 6.25
CA GLN A 83 -0.11 -21.49 4.99
C GLN A 83 -1.48 -21.61 4.31
N ASN A 84 -1.53 -21.30 3.01
CA ASN A 84 -2.74 -21.28 2.17
C ASN A 84 -3.76 -20.16 2.45
N ILE A 85 -3.42 -19.14 3.24
CA ILE A 85 -4.27 -17.95 3.40
C ILE A 85 -3.78 -16.83 2.48
N LYS A 86 -4.67 -16.30 1.63
CA LYS A 86 -4.40 -15.06 0.89
C LYS A 86 -4.55 -13.87 1.85
N PRO A 87 -3.49 -13.09 2.09
CA PRO A 87 -3.62 -11.89 2.91
C PRO A 87 -4.53 -10.89 2.21
N ILE A 88 -5.40 -10.23 2.98
CA ILE A 88 -6.09 -9.05 2.50
C ILE A 88 -5.02 -7.99 2.28
N VAL A 89 -4.94 -7.45 1.06
CA VAL A 89 -3.98 -6.41 0.70
C VAL A 89 -4.48 -5.07 1.31
N GLY A 90 -4.42 -4.96 2.63
CA GLY A 90 -4.61 -3.70 3.33
C GLY A 90 -3.38 -2.83 3.12
N GLY A 91 -3.55 -1.70 2.42
CA GLY A 91 -2.44 -0.85 2.01
C GLY A 91 -1.82 -0.13 3.21
N TRP A 92 -0.61 -0.53 3.59
CA TRP A 92 0.26 0.32 4.40
C TRP A 92 0.62 1.57 3.58
N VAL A 93 0.24 2.76 4.05
CA VAL A 93 0.44 4.02 3.33
C VAL A 93 1.53 4.84 4.00
N PHE A 94 2.65 5.01 3.30
CA PHE A 94 3.66 5.95 3.72
C PHE A 94 3.28 7.37 3.31
N ALA A 95 3.60 8.35 4.15
CA ALA A 95 3.41 9.75 3.85
C ALA A 95 4.56 10.58 4.43
N LEU A 96 5.10 11.48 3.63
CA LEU A 96 6.03 12.51 4.07
C LEU A 96 5.28 13.83 4.22
N LYS A 97 5.21 14.37 5.44
CA LYS A 97 4.75 15.74 5.65
C LYS A 97 5.96 16.67 5.59
N PRO A 98 5.99 17.65 4.67
CA PRO A 98 7.09 18.60 4.57
C PRO A 98 7.16 19.46 5.83
N ALA A 99 8.34 20.02 6.09
CA ALA A 99 8.50 21.00 7.17
C ALA A 99 7.71 22.26 6.82
N THR A 100 7.01 22.80 7.81
CA THR A 100 6.40 24.12 7.81
C THR A 100 7.10 24.97 8.87
N ASP A 101 7.00 26.30 8.82
CA ASP A 101 7.68 27.20 9.78
C ASP A 101 7.47 26.76 11.25
N ASP A 102 6.27 26.28 11.57
CA ASP A 102 5.92 25.82 12.92
C ASP A 102 6.27 24.34 13.23
N LYS A 103 6.60 23.51 12.23
CA LYS A 103 6.76 22.04 12.43
C LYS A 103 7.83 21.41 11.53
N PRO A 104 8.74 20.59 12.10
CA PRO A 104 9.73 19.88 11.30
C PRO A 104 9.08 18.79 10.43
N ALA A 105 9.78 18.41 9.35
CA ALA A 105 9.33 17.36 8.44
C ALA A 105 9.07 16.04 9.19
N CYS A 106 7.92 15.44 8.93
CA CYS A 106 7.46 14.27 9.66
C CYS A 106 7.17 13.11 8.71
N PHE A 107 7.82 11.97 8.98
CA PHE A 107 7.65 10.72 8.26
C PHE A 107 6.53 9.91 8.94
N LYS A 108 5.58 9.43 8.17
CA LYS A 108 4.43 8.66 8.65
C LYS A 108 4.32 7.34 7.90
N ALA A 109 4.06 6.30 8.65
CA ALA A 109 3.90 4.94 8.19
C ALA A 109 2.71 4.35 8.95
#